data_AF-A0A4Q5WDU1-F1
#
_entry.id   AF-A0A4Q5WDU1-F1
#
_cell.length_a   1.000
_cell.length_b   1.000
_cell.length_c   1.000
_cell.angle_alpha   90.00
_cell.angle_beta   90.00
_cell.angle_gamma   90.00
#
_symmetry.space_group_name_H-M   'P 1'
#
loop_
_entity.id
_entity.type
_entity.pdbx_description
1 polymer ?
#
loop_
_entity_poly.entity_id
_entity_poly.type
_entity_poly.pdbx_seq_one_letter_code
_entity_poly.pdbx_strand_id
1 'polypeptide(L)'
;RAKQFFDDVEAGATRETDPKERNKRRAKVMPLLLHGDAAFAGQGVVAECFALSGLAGYRTGGAMHFIVNNQIGFTTAPSFSRSSPYPSDMAKMVDAPVFHCNGDDPEAVVYAAKVATEYRQEFGKDVVIDMFCYRRFGHNEGDDPTMTQPLMYAKIREQSSTREIYSRRLVEEGVMSEEAVGNMIAEMDAHLDAEFEKAKAFKPGAADWLDGKWAGLGLPKDEEGRGKTGVAAAKLKDLGKKITTVPDGFNIHKTVARTVDARRKMATSGENLDWGMAEHMAFATLLEEGFPIRLSGQDSCRGTFTQRHSHFVDQVTEERYTPLNNLSDTQANYEVIDSLLSEEAVLGYEYGYSLTAPQTLTMWEAQFGDFANGAQVLFDQFISSGERKWLRMSGLVCLLPHGYEGQGPEHSSARLERFLQMCAQDNMQVVYPT
;
A
#
# COMPACT_ATOMS: atom_id res chain seq x y z
N ARG A 1 -0.81 -2.50 -4.64
CA ARG A 1 -2.13 -2.79 -4.03
C ARG A 1 -2.96 -1.51 -3.91
N ALA A 2 -2.51 -0.50 -3.16
CA ALA A 2 -3.25 0.76 -2.96
C ALA A 2 -3.77 1.44 -4.24
N LYS A 3 -2.96 1.53 -5.31
CA LYS A 3 -3.42 2.08 -6.60
C LYS A 3 -4.70 1.41 -7.11
N GLN A 4 -4.74 0.08 -7.09
CA GLN A 4 -5.93 -0.64 -7.53
C GLN A 4 -7.13 -0.34 -6.63
N PHE A 5 -6.93 -0.33 -5.31
CA PHE A 5 -8.04 -0.04 -4.40
C PHE A 5 -8.61 1.36 -4.65
N PHE A 6 -7.77 2.35 -4.91
CA PHE A 6 -8.23 3.67 -5.34
C PHE A 6 -9.03 3.61 -6.65
N ASP A 7 -8.51 2.94 -7.68
CA ASP A 7 -9.22 2.78 -8.96
C ASP A 7 -10.57 2.04 -8.77
N ASP A 8 -10.64 1.09 -7.84
CA ASP A 8 -11.85 0.35 -7.46
C ASP A 8 -12.87 1.26 -6.75
N VAL A 9 -12.41 2.14 -5.86
CA VAL A 9 -13.23 3.15 -5.18
C VAL A 9 -13.80 4.15 -6.19
N GLU A 10 -12.97 4.69 -7.10
CA GLU A 10 -13.42 5.60 -8.16
C GLU A 10 -14.44 4.92 -9.09
N ALA A 11 -14.26 3.63 -9.37
CA ALA A 11 -15.21 2.83 -10.14
C ALA A 11 -16.46 2.40 -9.35
N GLY A 12 -16.58 2.79 -8.07
CA GLY A 12 -17.72 2.49 -7.20
C GLY A 12 -17.81 1.03 -6.74
N ALA A 13 -16.74 0.24 -6.85
CA ALA A 13 -16.76 -1.19 -6.51
C ALA A 13 -16.96 -1.46 -5.01
N THR A 14 -16.62 -0.51 -4.13
CA THR A 14 -16.83 -0.63 -2.68
C THR A 14 -18.29 -0.47 -2.26
N ARG A 15 -19.13 0.14 -3.10
CA ARG A 15 -20.57 0.32 -2.90
C ARG A 15 -21.41 -0.84 -3.47
N GLU A 16 -20.77 -1.77 -4.18
CA GLU A 16 -21.44 -2.90 -4.85
C GLU A 16 -21.68 -4.07 -3.89
N THR A 17 -22.95 -4.41 -3.71
CA THR A 17 -23.37 -5.50 -2.81
C THR A 17 -23.28 -6.87 -3.46
N ASP A 18 -23.46 -6.96 -4.79
CA ASP A 18 -23.27 -8.21 -5.54
C ASP A 18 -21.78 -8.57 -5.63
N PRO A 19 -21.34 -9.71 -5.06
CA PRO A 19 -19.96 -10.17 -5.17
C PRO A 19 -19.45 -10.32 -6.61
N LYS A 20 -20.29 -10.71 -7.57
CA LYS A 20 -19.89 -10.92 -8.97
C LYS A 20 -19.59 -9.61 -9.66
N GLU A 21 -20.49 -8.62 -9.55
CA GLU A 21 -20.28 -7.30 -10.13
C GLU A 21 -19.12 -6.56 -9.44
N ARG A 22 -18.96 -6.74 -8.13
CA ARG A 22 -17.80 -6.23 -7.40
C ARG A 22 -16.49 -6.83 -7.93
N ASN A 23 -16.42 -8.14 -8.13
CA ASN A 23 -15.23 -8.81 -8.66
C ASN A 23 -14.94 -8.37 -10.11
N LYS A 24 -15.96 -8.23 -10.97
CA LYS A 24 -15.78 -7.71 -12.34
C LYS A 24 -15.17 -6.32 -12.37
N ARG A 25 -15.56 -5.43 -11.44
CA ARG A 25 -14.95 -4.09 -11.35
C ARG A 25 -13.50 -4.16 -10.88
N ARG A 26 -13.21 -5.02 -9.89
CA ARG A 26 -11.85 -5.27 -9.35
C ARG A 26 -10.92 -5.97 -10.33
N ALA A 27 -11.46 -6.68 -11.31
CA ALA A 27 -10.69 -7.40 -12.32
C ALA A 27 -9.93 -6.49 -13.30
N LYS A 28 -10.19 -5.16 -13.30
CA LYS A 28 -9.61 -4.20 -14.25
C LYS A 28 -8.14 -3.88 -14.01
N VAL A 29 -7.68 -3.92 -12.76
CA VAL A 29 -6.29 -3.69 -12.38
C VAL A 29 -5.84 -4.87 -11.52
N MET A 30 -4.65 -5.39 -11.76
CA MET A 30 -4.11 -6.52 -11.00
C MET A 30 -2.71 -6.19 -10.46
N PRO A 31 -2.44 -6.35 -9.16
CA PRO A 31 -1.11 -6.19 -8.60
C PRO A 31 -0.31 -7.46 -8.87
N LEU A 32 0.88 -7.30 -9.46
CA LEU A 32 1.91 -8.33 -9.56
C LEU A 32 3.04 -7.98 -8.58
N LEU A 33 3.37 -8.92 -7.69
CA LEU A 33 4.41 -8.76 -6.69
C LEU A 33 5.52 -9.79 -6.95
N LEU A 34 6.74 -9.31 -7.20
CA LEU A 34 7.90 -10.16 -7.45
C LEU A 34 8.71 -10.30 -6.16
N HIS A 35 9.16 -11.52 -5.86
CA HIS A 35 9.85 -11.82 -4.62
C HIS A 35 11.06 -12.74 -4.87
N GLY A 36 12.10 -12.61 -4.04
CA GLY A 36 13.09 -13.67 -3.85
C GLY A 36 12.63 -14.64 -2.76
N ASP A 37 13.03 -15.91 -2.83
CA ASP A 37 12.59 -16.96 -1.90
C ASP A 37 12.92 -16.65 -0.44
N ALA A 38 14.15 -16.24 -0.15
CA ALA A 38 14.59 -15.96 1.21
C ALA A 38 13.85 -14.76 1.83
N ALA A 39 13.69 -13.68 1.05
CA ALA A 39 12.99 -12.48 1.51
C ALA A 39 11.48 -12.75 1.72
N PHE A 40 10.85 -13.50 0.83
CA PHE A 40 9.44 -13.86 0.94
C PHE A 40 9.15 -14.65 2.22
N ALA A 41 10.03 -15.59 2.58
CA ALA A 41 9.87 -16.41 3.77
C ALA A 41 10.30 -15.70 5.08
N GLY A 42 11.22 -14.75 5.01
CA GLY A 42 11.87 -14.18 6.19
C GLY A 42 11.40 -12.80 6.63
N GLN A 43 10.73 -12.02 5.77
CA GLN A 43 10.30 -10.66 6.11
C GLN A 43 8.86 -10.64 6.65
N GLY A 44 8.68 -10.15 7.88
CA GLY A 44 7.38 -10.10 8.57
C GLY A 44 6.29 -9.34 7.81
N VAL A 45 6.66 -8.25 7.13
CA VAL A 45 5.75 -7.44 6.31
C VAL A 45 5.03 -8.25 5.21
N VAL A 46 5.61 -9.36 4.74
CA VAL A 46 4.95 -10.26 3.78
C VAL A 46 3.71 -10.90 4.40
N ALA A 47 3.81 -11.37 5.65
CA ALA A 47 2.68 -11.93 6.38
C ALA A 47 1.61 -10.86 6.66
N GLU A 48 2.04 -9.66 7.07
CA GLU A 48 1.13 -8.54 7.30
C GLU A 48 0.37 -8.16 6.02
N CYS A 49 1.04 -8.14 4.87
CA CYS A 49 0.40 -7.88 3.57
C CYS A 49 -0.63 -8.95 3.19
N PHE A 50 -0.36 -10.23 3.48
CA PHE A 50 -1.37 -11.29 3.32
C PHE A 50 -2.54 -11.08 4.27
N ALA A 51 -2.30 -10.77 5.55
CA ALA A 51 -3.36 -10.49 6.51
C ALA A 51 -4.27 -9.33 6.07
N LEU A 52 -3.72 -8.30 5.41
CA LEU A 52 -4.50 -7.19 4.84
C LEU A 52 -5.35 -7.58 3.61
N SER A 53 -4.96 -8.63 2.87
CA SER A 53 -5.51 -8.94 1.54
C SER A 53 -7.04 -9.12 1.50
N GLY A 54 -7.63 -9.61 2.60
CA GLY A 54 -9.07 -9.85 2.74
C GLY A 54 -9.85 -8.74 3.44
N LEU A 55 -9.19 -7.78 4.09
CA LEU A 55 -9.84 -6.82 4.99
C LEU A 55 -10.55 -5.70 4.23
N ALA A 56 -11.69 -5.26 4.76
CA ALA A 56 -12.37 -4.05 4.27
C ALA A 56 -11.42 -2.84 4.40
N GLY A 57 -11.47 -1.92 3.44
CA GLY A 57 -10.54 -0.78 3.38
C GLY A 57 -9.16 -1.08 2.77
N TYR A 58 -8.78 -2.36 2.58
CA TYR A 58 -7.48 -2.75 1.99
C TYR A 58 -7.58 -3.77 0.85
N ARG A 59 -8.63 -4.60 0.83
CA ARG A 59 -8.83 -5.70 -0.13
C ARG A 59 -8.84 -5.21 -1.59
N THR A 60 -7.94 -5.76 -2.41
CA THR A 60 -7.79 -5.41 -3.84
C THR A 60 -8.25 -6.53 -4.78
N GLY A 61 -9.13 -7.43 -4.33
CA GLY A 61 -9.54 -8.58 -5.17
C GLY A 61 -8.38 -9.51 -5.55
N GLY A 62 -7.38 -9.64 -4.67
CA GLY A 62 -6.24 -10.53 -4.88
C GLY A 62 -5.04 -9.91 -5.60
N ALA A 63 -3.84 -10.26 -5.16
CA ALA A 63 -2.58 -10.03 -5.87
C ALA A 63 -1.98 -11.35 -6.39
N MET A 64 -1.28 -11.27 -7.52
CA MET A 64 -0.42 -12.35 -7.99
C MET A 64 0.98 -12.16 -7.38
N HIS A 65 1.45 -13.17 -6.65
CA HIS A 65 2.81 -13.24 -6.14
C HIS A 65 3.62 -14.18 -7.02
N PHE A 66 4.79 -13.73 -7.45
CA PHE A 66 5.72 -14.55 -8.23
C PHE A 66 7.04 -14.62 -7.47
N ILE A 67 7.37 -15.80 -6.96
CA ILE A 67 8.61 -16.07 -6.25
C ILE A 67 9.63 -16.59 -7.26
N VAL A 68 10.71 -15.84 -7.43
CA VAL A 68 11.91 -16.29 -8.14
C VAL A 68 12.73 -17.11 -7.14
N ASN A 69 12.41 -18.40 -7.05
CA ASN A 69 13.01 -19.31 -6.11
C ASN A 69 14.29 -19.91 -6.69
N ASN A 70 15.35 -19.12 -6.63
CA ASN A 70 16.69 -19.52 -7.08
C ASN A 70 17.44 -20.39 -6.04
N GLN A 71 16.76 -20.73 -4.95
CA GLN A 71 17.22 -21.63 -3.89
C GLN A 71 18.42 -21.11 -3.09
N ILE A 72 18.62 -19.79 -3.03
CA ILE A 72 19.73 -19.17 -2.26
C ILE A 72 19.48 -17.68 -1.96
N GLY A 73 19.49 -17.32 -0.67
CA GLY A 73 19.47 -15.92 -0.22
C GLY A 73 20.87 -15.42 0.10
N PHE A 74 21.46 -14.57 -0.75
CA PHE A 74 22.89 -14.19 -0.67
C PHE A 74 23.80 -15.44 -0.67
N THR A 75 24.27 -15.90 0.49
CA THR A 75 25.07 -17.11 0.74
C THR A 75 24.34 -18.14 1.61
N THR A 76 23.07 -17.91 1.94
CA THR A 76 22.29 -18.74 2.86
C THR A 76 21.42 -19.72 2.09
N ALA A 77 21.61 -21.01 2.36
CA ALA A 77 20.80 -22.06 1.76
C ALA A 77 19.38 -22.13 2.39
N PRO A 78 18.37 -22.61 1.65
CA PRO A 78 17.00 -22.81 2.09
C PRO A 78 16.81 -23.39 3.50
N SER A 79 17.59 -24.41 3.84
CA SER A 79 17.52 -25.08 5.15
C SER A 79 17.90 -24.20 6.33
N PHE A 80 18.54 -23.05 6.07
CA PHE A 80 18.92 -22.05 7.07
C PHE A 80 18.10 -20.76 6.98
N SER A 81 17.28 -20.57 5.93
CA SER A 81 16.52 -19.34 5.73
C SER A 81 15.04 -19.46 6.10
N ARG A 82 14.52 -20.68 6.33
CA ARG A 82 13.11 -20.91 6.66
C ARG A 82 12.91 -22.22 7.44
N SER A 83 11.78 -22.33 8.14
CA SER A 83 11.41 -23.49 8.96
C SER A 83 10.40 -24.44 8.31
N SER A 84 10.08 -24.22 7.03
CA SER A 84 9.17 -25.05 6.25
C SER A 84 9.77 -25.40 4.88
N PRO A 85 9.25 -26.42 4.16
CA PRO A 85 9.84 -26.85 2.90
C PRO A 85 9.85 -25.76 1.82
N TYR A 86 8.79 -24.95 1.73
CA TYR A 86 8.61 -24.00 0.65
C TYR A 86 8.61 -22.56 1.14
N PRO A 87 9.23 -21.60 0.41
CA PRO A 87 9.10 -20.19 0.76
C PRO A 87 7.64 -19.73 0.66
N SER A 88 6.89 -20.31 -0.28
CA SER A 88 5.47 -20.07 -0.52
C SER A 88 4.55 -20.53 0.63
N ASP A 89 5.04 -21.24 1.65
CA ASP A 89 4.23 -21.64 2.81
C ASP A 89 3.64 -20.46 3.59
N MET A 90 4.23 -19.25 3.46
CA MET A 90 3.65 -18.01 3.99
C MET A 90 2.23 -17.75 3.48
N ALA A 91 1.94 -18.15 2.24
CA ALA A 91 0.63 -17.95 1.60
C ALA A 91 -0.50 -18.76 2.26
N LYS A 92 -0.15 -19.81 3.01
CA LYS A 92 -1.11 -20.69 3.70
C LYS A 92 -1.87 -19.97 4.81
N MET A 93 -1.34 -18.85 5.34
CA MET A 93 -2.02 -18.09 6.40
C MET A 93 -3.37 -17.49 5.96
N VAL A 94 -3.60 -17.37 4.64
CA VAL A 94 -4.84 -16.88 4.04
C VAL A 94 -5.44 -17.87 3.03
N ASP A 95 -5.01 -19.13 3.07
CA ASP A 95 -5.44 -20.18 2.15
C ASP A 95 -5.29 -19.79 0.66
N ALA A 96 -4.24 -19.04 0.32
CA ALA A 96 -3.96 -18.70 -1.08
C ALA A 96 -3.35 -19.91 -1.81
N PRO A 97 -3.83 -20.27 -3.02
CA PRO A 97 -3.27 -21.37 -3.78
C PRO A 97 -1.84 -21.07 -4.21
N VAL A 98 -1.04 -22.13 -4.27
CA VAL A 98 0.37 -22.10 -4.66
C VAL A 98 0.58 -23.02 -5.86
N PHE A 99 1.13 -22.48 -6.94
CA PHE A 99 1.58 -23.24 -8.10
C PHE A 99 3.10 -23.32 -8.10
N HIS A 100 3.65 -24.51 -7.84
CA HIS A 100 5.08 -24.74 -8.00
C HIS A 100 5.36 -25.14 -9.45
N CYS A 101 6.32 -24.48 -10.10
CA CYS A 101 6.72 -24.79 -11.48
C CYS A 101 8.25 -24.82 -11.61
N ASN A 102 8.72 -25.62 -12.57
CA ASN A 102 10.14 -25.69 -12.90
C ASN A 102 10.49 -24.58 -13.89
N GLY A 103 11.43 -23.70 -13.52
CA GLY A 103 11.90 -22.60 -14.35
C GLY A 103 12.62 -23.05 -15.62
N ASP A 104 13.15 -24.27 -15.67
CA ASP A 104 13.72 -24.88 -16.89
C ASP A 104 12.65 -25.41 -17.87
N ASP A 105 11.35 -25.30 -17.52
CA ASP A 105 10.20 -25.55 -18.40
C ASP A 105 9.36 -24.26 -18.58
N PRO A 106 9.71 -23.41 -19.57
CA PRO A 106 9.00 -22.15 -19.80
C PRO A 106 7.50 -22.32 -20.12
N GLU A 107 7.10 -23.43 -20.75
CA GLU A 107 5.70 -23.70 -21.06
C GLU A 107 4.89 -23.96 -19.79
N ALA A 108 5.44 -24.72 -18.84
CA ALA A 108 4.82 -24.96 -17.54
C ALA A 108 4.72 -23.67 -16.70
N VAL A 109 5.74 -22.80 -16.75
CA VAL A 109 5.69 -21.48 -16.08
C VAL A 109 4.57 -20.61 -16.67
N VAL A 110 4.44 -20.56 -17.99
CA VAL A 110 3.34 -19.84 -18.66
C VAL A 110 1.99 -20.43 -18.31
N TYR A 111 1.88 -21.76 -18.23
CA TYR A 111 0.64 -22.43 -17.82
C TYR A 111 0.26 -22.07 -16.38
N ALA A 112 1.21 -22.13 -15.43
CA ALA A 112 0.98 -21.71 -14.04
C ALA A 112 0.52 -20.25 -13.96
N ALA A 113 1.12 -19.35 -14.74
CA ALA A 113 0.71 -17.95 -14.80
C ALA A 113 -0.72 -17.75 -15.34
N LYS A 114 -1.13 -18.53 -16.35
CA LYS A 114 -2.51 -18.51 -16.88
C LYS A 114 -3.50 -18.97 -15.83
N VAL A 115 -3.28 -20.13 -15.20
CA VAL A 115 -4.17 -20.67 -14.17
C VAL A 115 -4.24 -19.73 -12.95
N ALA A 116 -3.12 -19.16 -12.53
CA ALA A 116 -3.09 -18.19 -11.44
C ALA A 116 -3.90 -16.93 -11.77
N THR A 117 -3.78 -16.42 -13.01
CA THR A 117 -4.57 -15.28 -13.48
C THR A 117 -6.06 -15.61 -13.45
N GLU A 118 -6.47 -16.75 -14.01
CA GLU A 118 -7.86 -17.19 -14.03
C GLU A 118 -8.43 -17.35 -12.60
N TYR A 119 -7.68 -17.99 -11.69
CA TYR A 119 -8.06 -18.09 -10.29
C TYR A 119 -8.28 -16.71 -9.65
N ARG A 120 -7.33 -15.78 -9.83
CA ARG A 120 -7.45 -14.44 -9.26
C ARG A 120 -8.68 -13.72 -9.81
N GLN A 121 -8.94 -13.80 -11.11
CA GLN A 121 -10.07 -13.13 -11.76
C GLN A 121 -11.43 -13.72 -11.31
N GLU A 122 -11.52 -15.04 -11.15
CA GLU A 122 -12.74 -15.71 -10.71
C GLU A 122 -13.03 -15.47 -9.22
N PHE A 123 -12.02 -15.67 -8.36
CA PHE A 123 -12.22 -15.73 -6.91
C PHE A 123 -11.90 -14.42 -6.19
N GLY A 124 -11.15 -13.50 -6.79
CA GLY A 124 -10.77 -12.23 -6.18
C GLY A 124 -9.87 -12.38 -4.95
N LYS A 125 -8.96 -13.36 -4.98
CA LYS A 125 -8.05 -13.71 -3.88
C LYS A 125 -6.60 -13.76 -4.34
N ASP A 126 -5.67 -13.63 -3.39
CA ASP A 126 -4.24 -13.76 -3.65
C ASP A 126 -3.91 -15.16 -4.19
N VAL A 127 -2.88 -15.24 -5.02
CA VAL A 127 -2.35 -16.48 -5.62
C VAL A 127 -0.83 -16.39 -5.72
N VAL A 128 -0.15 -17.51 -5.51
CA VAL A 128 1.32 -17.57 -5.53
C VAL A 128 1.81 -18.52 -6.62
N ILE A 129 2.80 -18.08 -7.38
CA ILE A 129 3.61 -18.91 -8.27
C ILE A 129 5.00 -19.00 -7.65
N ASP A 130 5.45 -20.22 -7.39
CA ASP A 130 6.76 -20.54 -6.85
C ASP A 130 7.60 -21.20 -7.94
N MET A 131 8.36 -20.37 -8.67
CA MET A 131 9.18 -20.82 -9.79
C MET A 131 10.55 -21.25 -9.30
N PHE A 132 10.78 -22.56 -9.29
CA PHE A 132 12.08 -23.14 -8.95
C PHE A 132 13.06 -22.89 -10.09
N CYS A 133 14.12 -22.15 -9.79
CA CYS A 133 15.20 -21.87 -10.73
C CYS A 133 16.56 -21.95 -10.01
N TYR A 134 17.58 -21.36 -10.60
CA TYR A 134 18.91 -21.24 -10.00
C TYR A 134 19.50 -19.86 -10.29
N ARG A 135 20.51 -19.46 -9.52
CA ARG A 135 21.29 -18.25 -9.77
C ARG A 135 22.60 -18.63 -10.47
N ARG A 136 22.80 -18.16 -11.71
CA ARG A 136 23.95 -18.56 -12.55
C ARG A 136 25.29 -18.10 -11.96
N PHE A 137 25.30 -16.90 -11.38
CA PHE A 137 26.48 -16.24 -10.79
C PHE A 137 26.30 -16.04 -9.28
N GLY A 138 27.25 -15.33 -8.65
CA GLY A 138 27.15 -14.90 -7.24
C GLY A 138 25.93 -14.03 -6.96
N HIS A 139 25.81 -13.52 -5.73
CA HIS A 139 24.67 -12.64 -5.40
C HIS A 139 24.68 -11.36 -6.23
N ASN A 140 25.89 -10.91 -6.56
CA ASN A 140 26.20 -10.02 -7.66
C ASN A 140 27.26 -10.70 -8.55
N GLU A 141 27.51 -10.16 -9.74
CA GLU A 141 28.37 -10.78 -10.75
C GLU A 141 29.86 -10.80 -10.35
N GLY A 142 30.28 -9.98 -9.38
CA GLY A 142 31.65 -9.96 -8.86
C GLY A 142 31.88 -10.87 -7.64
N ASP A 143 30.82 -11.48 -7.11
CA ASP A 143 30.87 -12.34 -5.92
C ASP A 143 31.15 -13.79 -6.31
N ASP A 144 32.01 -14.48 -5.55
CA ASP A 144 32.32 -15.90 -5.76
C ASP A 144 31.48 -16.78 -4.84
N PRO A 145 30.40 -17.40 -5.35
CA PRO A 145 29.49 -18.18 -4.52
C PRO A 145 30.06 -19.55 -4.12
N THR A 146 31.16 -20.00 -4.73
CA THR A 146 31.75 -21.31 -4.43
C THR A 146 32.35 -21.36 -3.02
N MET A 147 32.62 -20.20 -2.42
CA MET A 147 33.10 -20.07 -1.05
C MET A 147 32.11 -20.62 -0.02
N THR A 148 30.81 -20.64 -0.33
CA THR A 148 29.75 -21.06 0.60
C THR A 148 28.82 -22.13 0.03
N GLN A 149 28.62 -22.19 -1.30
CA GLN A 149 27.77 -23.17 -1.98
C GLN A 149 28.50 -23.99 -3.07
N PRO A 150 29.65 -24.63 -2.79
CA PRO A 150 30.48 -25.26 -3.83
C PRO A 150 29.77 -26.36 -4.61
N LEU A 151 28.99 -27.22 -3.93
CA LEU A 151 28.31 -28.35 -4.59
C LEU A 151 27.15 -27.91 -5.49
N MET A 152 26.41 -26.87 -5.07
CA MET A 152 25.32 -26.29 -5.88
C MET A 152 25.90 -25.67 -7.15
N TYR A 153 26.97 -24.89 -7.03
CA TYR A 153 27.57 -24.21 -8.18
C TYR A 153 28.38 -25.14 -9.08
N ALA A 154 28.89 -26.27 -8.57
CA ALA A 154 29.42 -27.34 -9.42
C ALA A 154 28.34 -27.86 -10.38
N LYS A 155 27.13 -28.14 -9.88
CA LYS A 155 25.99 -28.57 -10.71
C LYS A 155 25.51 -27.47 -11.67
N ILE A 156 25.39 -26.23 -11.20
CA ILE A 156 24.94 -25.10 -12.05
C ILE A 156 25.91 -24.87 -13.21
N ARG A 157 27.21 -25.10 -13.00
CA ARG A 157 28.23 -24.96 -14.06
C ARG A 157 28.06 -25.99 -15.18
N GLU A 158 27.60 -27.18 -14.86
CA GLU A 158 27.32 -28.26 -15.81
C GLU A 158 25.94 -28.13 -16.48
N GLN A 159 25.04 -27.32 -15.91
CA GLN A 159 23.69 -27.11 -16.41
C GLN A 159 23.68 -26.18 -17.64
N SER A 160 23.08 -26.65 -18.73
CA SER A 160 22.73 -25.80 -19.88
C SER A 160 21.76 -24.70 -19.44
N SER A 161 21.84 -23.53 -20.07
CA SER A 161 20.90 -22.46 -19.75
C SER A 161 19.46 -22.86 -20.12
N THR A 162 18.47 -22.32 -19.42
CA THR A 162 17.04 -22.52 -19.75
C THR A 162 16.74 -22.22 -21.22
N ARG A 163 17.37 -21.17 -21.78
CA ARG A 163 17.29 -20.83 -23.20
C ARG A 163 17.77 -21.98 -24.09
N GLU A 164 18.95 -22.53 -23.83
CA GLU A 164 19.50 -23.66 -24.61
C GLU A 164 18.65 -24.91 -24.50
N ILE A 165 18.17 -25.24 -23.28
CA ILE A 165 17.29 -26.39 -23.05
C ILE A 165 16.03 -26.27 -23.91
N TYR A 166 15.35 -25.11 -23.85
CA TYR A 166 14.09 -24.92 -24.55
C TYR A 166 14.28 -24.76 -26.07
N SER A 167 15.30 -24.03 -26.51
CA SER A 167 15.63 -23.92 -27.95
C SER A 167 15.94 -25.28 -28.56
N ARG A 168 16.72 -26.13 -27.87
CA ARG A 168 17.00 -27.49 -28.35
C ARG A 168 15.73 -28.31 -28.50
N ARG A 169 14.83 -28.27 -27.50
CA ARG A 169 13.54 -28.95 -27.55
C ARG A 169 12.71 -28.51 -28.77
N LEU A 170 12.60 -27.20 -29.01
CA LEU A 170 11.83 -26.68 -30.16
C LEU A 170 12.43 -27.09 -31.52
N VAL A 171 13.75 -27.23 -31.60
CA VAL A 171 14.44 -27.74 -32.80
C VAL A 171 14.18 -29.24 -32.98
N GLU A 172 14.30 -30.02 -31.91
CA GLU A 172 14.01 -31.46 -31.93
C GLU A 172 12.54 -31.75 -32.31
N GLU A 173 11.60 -30.91 -31.87
CA GLU A 173 10.18 -30.98 -32.22
C GLU A 173 9.87 -30.44 -33.63
N GLY A 174 10.85 -29.84 -34.32
CA GLY A 174 10.68 -29.27 -35.66
C GLY A 174 9.87 -27.96 -35.70
N VAL A 175 9.63 -27.33 -34.56
CA VAL A 175 8.93 -26.04 -34.45
C VAL A 175 9.82 -24.89 -34.92
N MET A 176 11.14 -25.01 -34.73
CA MET A 176 12.16 -24.05 -35.15
C MET A 176 13.36 -24.75 -35.79
N SER A 177 14.13 -24.04 -36.61
CA SER A 177 15.45 -24.50 -37.07
C SER A 177 16.57 -23.95 -36.18
N GLU A 178 17.73 -24.61 -36.15
CA GLU A 178 18.92 -24.08 -35.47
C GLU A 178 19.33 -22.70 -36.01
N GLU A 179 19.20 -22.50 -37.32
CA GLU A 179 19.45 -21.21 -37.98
C GLU A 179 18.51 -20.12 -37.46
N ALA A 180 17.21 -20.42 -37.31
CA ALA A 180 16.25 -19.46 -36.77
C ALA A 180 16.57 -19.06 -35.33
N VAL A 181 16.99 -20.02 -34.49
CA VAL A 181 17.43 -19.74 -33.12
C VAL A 181 18.69 -18.85 -33.11
N GLY A 182 19.68 -19.17 -33.95
CA GLY A 182 20.90 -18.36 -34.06
C GLY A 182 20.63 -16.92 -34.52
N ASN A 183 19.75 -16.76 -35.50
CA ASN A 183 19.35 -15.45 -36.00
C ASN A 183 18.66 -14.61 -34.92
N MET A 184 17.74 -15.18 -34.12
CA MET A 184 17.08 -14.45 -33.02
C MET A 184 18.07 -13.93 -31.96
N ILE A 185 19.11 -14.71 -31.65
CA ILE A 185 20.15 -14.29 -30.70
C ILE A 185 20.94 -13.13 -31.30
N ALA A 186 21.41 -13.26 -32.54
CA ALA A 186 22.17 -12.23 -33.24
C ALA A 186 21.37 -10.92 -33.41
N GLU A 187 20.07 -11.03 -33.67
CA GLU A 187 19.16 -9.87 -33.74
C GLU A 187 19.05 -9.14 -32.40
N MET A 188 18.95 -9.89 -31.28
CA MET A 188 18.90 -9.28 -29.94
C MET A 188 20.22 -8.60 -29.59
N ASP A 189 21.36 -9.24 -29.86
CA ASP A 189 22.68 -8.65 -29.61
C ASP A 189 22.87 -7.37 -30.43
N ALA A 190 22.56 -7.42 -31.73
CA ALA A 190 22.64 -6.25 -32.60
C ALA A 190 21.69 -5.12 -32.16
N HIS A 191 20.50 -5.47 -31.64
CA HIS A 191 19.59 -4.50 -31.05
C HIS A 191 20.18 -3.83 -29.82
N LEU A 192 20.73 -4.60 -28.87
CA LEU A 192 21.35 -4.07 -27.65
C LEU A 192 22.56 -3.19 -27.96
N ASP A 193 23.39 -3.58 -28.93
CA ASP A 193 24.53 -2.76 -29.40
C ASP A 193 24.05 -1.44 -30.01
N ALA A 194 23.00 -1.48 -30.83
CA ALA A 194 22.42 -0.27 -31.41
C ALA A 194 21.82 0.67 -30.34
N GLU A 195 21.13 0.13 -29.34
CA GLU A 195 20.63 0.92 -28.21
C GLU A 195 21.76 1.49 -27.34
N PHE A 196 22.85 0.74 -27.14
CA PHE A 196 24.04 1.24 -26.44
C PHE A 196 24.67 2.44 -27.17
N GLU A 197 24.78 2.39 -28.50
CA GLU A 197 25.26 3.52 -29.29
C GLU A 197 24.33 4.73 -29.21
N LYS A 198 23.00 4.53 -29.26
CA LYS A 198 22.01 5.61 -29.09
C LYS A 198 22.10 6.24 -27.70
N ALA A 199 22.31 5.44 -26.65
CA ALA A 199 22.38 5.90 -25.26
C ALA A 199 23.49 6.94 -25.03
N LYS A 200 24.57 6.92 -25.82
CA LYS A 200 25.66 7.91 -25.75
C LYS A 200 25.20 9.34 -26.08
N ALA A 201 24.19 9.47 -26.94
CA ALA A 201 23.60 10.76 -27.33
C ALA A 201 22.28 11.05 -26.60
N PHE A 202 21.74 10.07 -25.86
CA PHE A 202 20.49 10.22 -25.13
C PHE A 202 20.66 11.23 -24.00
N LYS A 203 19.75 12.20 -23.95
CA LYS A 203 19.60 13.09 -22.80
C LYS A 203 18.26 12.74 -22.16
N PRO A 204 18.24 12.35 -20.87
CA PRO A 204 16.98 12.12 -20.18
C PRO A 204 16.15 13.41 -20.23
N GLY A 205 14.87 13.28 -20.58
CA GLY A 205 13.92 14.38 -20.48
C GLY A 205 13.81 14.86 -19.03
N ALA A 206 13.30 16.08 -18.82
CA ALA A 206 12.81 16.45 -17.51
C ALA A 206 11.75 15.42 -17.12
N ALA A 207 11.92 14.76 -15.97
CA ALA A 207 10.92 13.81 -15.51
C ALA A 207 9.60 14.57 -15.33
N ASP A 208 8.57 14.22 -16.09
CA ASP A 208 7.24 14.83 -15.96
C ASP A 208 6.40 13.94 -15.03
N TRP A 209 6.55 14.17 -13.73
CA TRP A 209 5.87 13.37 -12.70
C TRP A 209 4.56 14.00 -12.21
N LEU A 210 4.25 15.21 -12.66
CA LEU A 210 3.00 15.92 -12.37
C LEU A 210 1.94 15.67 -13.45
N ASP A 211 2.16 14.71 -14.33
CA ASP A 211 1.18 14.28 -15.33
C ASP A 211 0.03 13.45 -14.74
N GLY A 212 -1.04 13.32 -15.50
CA GLY A 212 -2.20 12.50 -15.13
C GLY A 212 -2.94 13.04 -13.91
N LYS A 213 -3.05 12.23 -12.84
CA LYS A 213 -3.80 12.59 -11.62
C LYS A 213 -3.16 13.73 -10.82
N TRP A 214 -1.87 14.01 -11.04
CA TRP A 214 -1.12 15.07 -10.38
C TRP A 214 -1.12 16.38 -11.17
N ALA A 215 -1.80 16.43 -12.32
CA ALA A 215 -1.84 17.61 -13.18
C ALA A 215 -2.40 18.83 -12.44
N GLY A 216 -1.66 19.94 -12.51
CA GLY A 216 -2.01 21.20 -11.86
C GLY A 216 -1.46 21.36 -10.44
N LEU A 217 -0.86 20.32 -9.86
CA LEU A 217 -0.05 20.43 -8.64
C LEU A 217 1.39 20.81 -9.00
N GLY A 218 2.13 21.32 -8.02
CA GLY A 218 3.51 21.73 -8.22
C GLY A 218 4.16 22.15 -6.92
N LEU A 219 5.43 22.53 -7.01
CA LEU A 219 6.17 23.05 -5.87
C LEU A 219 5.53 24.35 -5.35
N PRO A 220 5.65 24.64 -4.04
CA PRO A 220 5.17 25.90 -3.47
C PRO A 220 5.70 27.11 -4.26
N LYS A 221 4.84 28.10 -4.48
CA LYS A 221 5.19 29.32 -5.23
C LYS A 221 5.85 30.38 -4.34
N ASP A 222 5.72 30.27 -3.02
CA ASP A 222 6.27 31.16 -2.00
C ASP A 222 6.96 30.36 -0.89
N GLU A 223 7.88 31.01 -0.16
CA GLU A 223 8.67 30.36 0.92
C GLU A 223 7.81 29.95 2.12
N GLU A 224 6.64 30.58 2.33
CA GLU A 224 5.76 30.25 3.45
C GLU A 224 4.76 29.12 3.12
N GLY A 225 4.37 28.93 1.84
CA GLY A 225 3.47 27.86 1.40
C GLY A 225 2.07 27.86 2.04
N ARG A 226 1.66 28.95 2.72
CA ARG A 226 0.43 28.98 3.52
C ARG A 226 -0.81 29.22 2.64
N GLY A 227 -1.59 28.16 2.44
CA GLY A 227 -2.91 28.24 1.81
C GLY A 227 -3.93 29.04 2.65
N LYS A 228 -4.98 29.56 2.00
CA LYS A 228 -6.13 30.16 2.68
C LYS A 228 -7.08 29.06 3.14
N THR A 229 -6.97 28.65 4.40
CA THR A 229 -7.76 27.54 4.99
C THR A 229 -8.99 27.99 5.79
N GLY A 230 -9.22 29.31 5.89
CA GLY A 230 -10.36 29.86 6.63
C GLY A 230 -11.70 29.58 5.95
N VAL A 231 -12.71 29.24 6.75
CA VAL A 231 -14.09 28.97 6.29
C VAL A 231 -15.06 29.93 6.97
N ALA A 232 -16.09 30.38 6.25
CA ALA A 232 -17.11 31.25 6.80
C ALA A 232 -17.83 30.59 8.00
N ALA A 233 -17.93 31.32 9.12
CA ALA A 233 -18.52 30.80 10.36
C ALA A 233 -19.95 30.25 10.14
N ALA A 234 -20.75 30.86 9.27
CA ALA A 234 -22.08 30.36 8.93
C ALA A 234 -22.06 28.94 8.32
N LYS A 235 -21.09 28.65 7.43
CA LYS A 235 -20.89 27.31 6.84
C LYS A 235 -20.46 26.31 7.91
N LEU A 236 -19.57 26.70 8.83
CA LEU A 236 -19.15 25.84 9.96
C LEU A 236 -20.32 25.51 10.90
N LYS A 237 -21.21 26.47 11.17
CA LYS A 237 -22.42 26.26 11.98
C LYS A 237 -23.38 25.27 11.31
N ASP A 238 -23.61 25.42 10.00
CA ASP A 238 -24.45 24.50 9.23
C ASP A 238 -23.89 23.07 9.23
N LEU A 239 -22.61 22.91 8.90
CA LEU A 239 -21.93 21.61 8.93
C LEU A 239 -21.92 20.99 10.32
N GLY A 240 -21.68 21.80 11.35
CA GLY A 240 -21.76 21.41 12.74
C GLY A 240 -23.12 20.84 13.15
N LYS A 241 -24.22 21.40 12.62
CA LYS A 241 -25.56 20.84 12.79
C LYS A 241 -25.70 19.48 12.08
N LYS A 242 -25.20 19.37 10.85
CA LYS A 242 -25.28 18.13 10.04
C LYS A 242 -24.53 16.97 10.70
N ILE A 243 -23.25 17.16 11.06
CA ILE A 243 -22.39 16.12 11.65
C ILE A 243 -22.82 15.69 13.06
N THR A 244 -23.69 16.45 13.71
CA THR A 244 -24.25 16.12 15.03
C THR A 244 -25.70 15.62 14.94
N THR A 245 -26.24 15.41 13.75
CA THR A 245 -27.61 14.91 13.55
C THR A 245 -27.62 13.39 13.57
N VAL A 246 -28.34 12.84 14.54
CA VAL A 246 -28.61 11.41 14.69
C VAL A 246 -29.93 11.11 13.97
N PRO A 247 -30.01 10.07 13.12
CA PRO A 247 -31.25 9.71 12.43
C PRO A 247 -32.40 9.36 13.38
N ASP A 248 -33.63 9.62 12.95
CA ASP A 248 -34.82 9.23 13.71
C ASP A 248 -34.87 7.70 13.88
N GLY A 249 -35.17 7.25 15.11
CA GLY A 249 -35.23 5.83 15.45
C GLY A 249 -33.87 5.16 15.68
N PHE A 250 -32.76 5.88 15.57
CA PHE A 250 -31.43 5.33 15.80
C PHE A 250 -31.13 5.19 17.30
N ASN A 251 -30.80 3.98 17.74
CA ASN A 251 -30.56 3.64 19.15
C ASN A 251 -29.10 3.92 19.51
N ILE A 252 -28.72 5.19 19.64
CA ILE A 252 -27.35 5.58 19.98
C ILE A 252 -27.00 5.29 21.45
N HIS A 253 -25.76 4.87 21.73
CA HIS A 253 -25.28 4.70 23.10
C HIS A 253 -25.34 6.02 23.90
N LYS A 254 -25.81 5.95 25.15
CA LYS A 254 -26.09 7.14 26.00
C LYS A 254 -24.90 8.08 26.19
N THR A 255 -23.68 7.54 26.27
CA THR A 255 -22.46 8.36 26.41
C THR A 255 -22.11 9.06 25.09
N VAL A 256 -22.29 8.37 23.96
CA VAL A 256 -22.01 8.94 22.64
C VAL A 256 -23.02 10.05 22.34
N ALA A 257 -24.29 9.86 22.68
CA ALA A 257 -25.32 10.90 22.57
C ALA A 257 -24.94 12.19 23.30
N ARG A 258 -24.40 12.08 24.53
CA ARG A 258 -23.92 13.24 25.29
C ARG A 258 -22.76 13.96 24.59
N THR A 259 -21.82 13.21 24.01
CA THR A 259 -20.73 13.78 23.22
C THR A 259 -21.26 14.52 21.99
N VAL A 260 -22.22 13.94 21.28
CA VAL A 260 -22.88 14.56 20.11
C VAL A 260 -23.64 15.83 20.51
N ASP A 261 -24.36 15.82 21.62
CA ASP A 261 -25.06 17.00 22.14
C ASP A 261 -24.09 18.12 22.56
N ALA A 262 -22.95 17.78 23.17
CA ALA A 262 -21.91 18.74 23.52
C ALA A 262 -21.33 19.40 22.26
N ARG A 263 -21.00 18.60 21.24
CA ARG A 263 -20.54 19.08 19.94
C ARG A 263 -21.57 19.98 19.25
N ARG A 264 -22.87 19.64 19.32
CA ARG A 264 -23.96 20.47 18.77
C ARG A 264 -23.99 21.84 19.43
N LYS A 265 -23.78 21.91 20.75
CA LYS A 265 -23.69 23.18 21.49
C LYS A 265 -22.47 23.98 21.05
N MET A 266 -21.29 23.37 20.98
CA MET A 266 -20.06 24.00 20.49
C MET A 266 -20.23 24.60 19.09
N ALA A 267 -20.85 23.83 18.18
CA ALA A 267 -21.11 24.31 16.82
C ALA A 267 -22.08 25.50 16.81
N THR A 268 -23.12 25.47 17.65
CA THR A 268 -24.14 26.52 17.66
C THR A 268 -23.61 27.81 18.28
N SER A 269 -22.92 27.73 19.43
CA SER A 269 -22.33 28.88 20.11
C SER A 269 -21.13 29.44 19.35
N GLY A 270 -20.30 28.56 18.76
CA GLY A 270 -18.99 28.93 18.21
C GLY A 270 -17.91 29.12 19.28
N GLU A 271 -18.15 28.63 20.50
CA GLU A 271 -17.26 28.79 21.64
C GLU A 271 -16.80 27.44 22.19
N ASN A 272 -15.59 27.39 22.73
CA ASN A 272 -15.00 26.21 23.40
C ASN A 272 -15.05 24.94 22.53
N LEU A 273 -14.71 25.07 21.24
CA LEU A 273 -14.57 23.92 20.36
C LEU A 273 -13.40 23.07 20.84
N ASP A 274 -13.66 21.79 21.09
CA ASP A 274 -12.62 20.82 21.38
C ASP A 274 -11.95 20.29 20.11
N TRP A 275 -10.88 19.51 20.28
CA TRP A 275 -10.11 18.94 19.18
C TRP A 275 -10.93 18.06 18.25
N GLY A 276 -11.77 17.19 18.82
CA GLY A 276 -12.60 16.27 18.04
C GLY A 276 -13.65 17.00 17.20
N MET A 277 -14.22 18.08 17.70
CA MET A 277 -15.14 18.92 16.96
C MET A 277 -14.42 19.72 15.86
N ALA A 278 -13.25 20.29 16.15
CA ALA A 278 -12.45 21.01 15.16
C ALA A 278 -12.00 20.09 14.01
N GLU A 279 -11.56 18.86 14.32
CA GLU A 279 -11.23 17.82 13.35
C GLU A 279 -12.44 17.50 12.45
N HIS A 280 -13.59 17.21 13.06
CA HIS A 280 -14.83 16.94 12.32
C HIS A 280 -15.28 18.12 11.44
N MET A 281 -15.08 19.36 11.89
CA MET A 281 -15.37 20.54 11.07
C MET A 281 -14.43 20.63 9.86
N ALA A 282 -13.13 20.42 10.04
CA ALA A 282 -12.16 20.41 8.94
C ALA A 282 -12.48 19.30 7.92
N PHE A 283 -12.86 18.12 8.40
CA PHE A 283 -13.29 17.02 7.53
C PHE A 283 -14.56 17.38 6.77
N ALA A 284 -15.58 17.88 7.46
CA ALA A 284 -16.84 18.26 6.82
C ALA A 284 -16.65 19.34 5.74
N THR A 285 -15.76 20.31 5.97
CA THR A 285 -15.49 21.35 4.97
C THR A 285 -14.81 20.82 3.72
N LEU A 286 -13.81 19.93 3.88
CA LEU A 286 -13.11 19.30 2.76
C LEU A 286 -14.05 18.42 1.94
N LEU A 287 -14.90 17.63 2.62
CA LEU A 287 -15.85 16.74 1.96
C LEU A 287 -16.88 17.52 1.14
N GLU A 288 -17.42 18.63 1.67
CA GLU A 288 -18.31 19.52 0.91
C GLU A 288 -17.60 20.23 -0.26
N GLU A 289 -16.29 20.43 -0.16
CA GLU A 289 -15.46 21.02 -1.22
C GLU A 289 -15.02 20.01 -2.28
N GLY A 290 -15.40 18.73 -2.11
CA GLY A 290 -15.14 17.67 -3.07
C GLY A 290 -13.82 16.93 -2.86
N PHE A 291 -13.11 17.15 -1.74
CA PHE A 291 -11.90 16.44 -1.37
C PHE A 291 -12.25 15.19 -0.55
N PRO A 292 -12.00 13.97 -1.06
CA PRO A 292 -12.19 12.76 -0.27
C PRO A 292 -11.24 12.72 0.91
N ILE A 293 -11.61 11.96 1.93
CA ILE A 293 -10.81 11.78 3.13
C ILE A 293 -10.70 10.28 3.41
N ARG A 294 -9.47 9.83 3.66
CA ARG A 294 -9.16 8.47 4.10
C ARG A 294 -8.36 8.53 5.40
N LEU A 295 -8.90 7.96 6.47
CA LEU A 295 -8.25 7.83 7.78
C LEU A 295 -8.10 6.35 8.13
N SER A 296 -6.87 5.89 8.28
CA SER A 296 -6.56 4.49 8.60
C SER A 296 -5.71 4.40 9.85
N GLY A 297 -6.13 3.58 10.80
CA GLY A 297 -5.37 3.33 12.03
C GLY A 297 -6.12 2.42 12.98
N GLN A 298 -5.43 1.93 14.00
CA GLN A 298 -6.04 1.05 14.99
C GLN A 298 -7.05 1.85 15.82
N ASP A 299 -8.31 1.39 15.83
CA ASP A 299 -9.43 2.03 16.52
C ASP A 299 -9.72 3.48 16.10
N SER A 300 -9.24 3.93 14.94
CA SER A 300 -9.40 5.30 14.47
C SER A 300 -10.86 5.72 14.27
N CYS A 301 -11.79 4.79 14.06
CA CYS A 301 -13.22 5.10 13.92
C CYS A 301 -13.82 5.68 15.20
N ARG A 302 -13.50 5.08 16.35
CA ARG A 302 -13.89 5.61 17.67
C ARG A 302 -12.93 6.71 18.12
N GLY A 303 -11.66 6.55 17.76
CA GLY A 303 -10.51 7.18 18.38
C GLY A 303 -10.08 6.41 19.62
N THR A 304 -8.77 6.19 19.76
CA THR A 304 -8.14 5.55 20.92
C THR A 304 -8.65 6.16 22.23
N PHE A 305 -8.71 7.49 22.28
CA PHE A 305 -9.12 8.28 23.44
C PHE A 305 -10.63 8.56 23.51
N THR A 306 -11.44 7.80 22.75
CA THR A 306 -12.91 7.95 22.67
C THR A 306 -13.36 9.32 22.16
N GLN A 307 -12.48 10.03 21.46
CA GLN A 307 -12.64 11.44 21.14
C GLN A 307 -13.29 11.69 19.79
N ARG A 308 -13.31 10.72 18.87
CA ARG A 308 -13.69 10.95 17.46
C ARG A 308 -15.13 10.57 17.16
N HIS A 309 -15.51 9.32 17.41
CA HIS A 309 -16.85 8.80 17.09
C HIS A 309 -17.28 9.10 15.64
N SER A 310 -16.46 8.73 14.67
CA SER A 310 -16.76 8.85 13.24
C SER A 310 -17.97 8.03 12.81
N HIS A 311 -18.18 6.90 13.49
CA HIS A 311 -19.37 6.07 13.34
C HIS A 311 -20.21 6.11 14.62
N PHE A 312 -21.52 6.20 14.46
CA PHE A 312 -22.49 5.82 15.47
C PHE A 312 -22.91 4.38 15.20
N VAL A 313 -22.99 3.57 16.25
CA VAL A 313 -23.40 2.16 16.17
C VAL A 313 -24.74 2.01 16.86
N ASP A 314 -25.75 1.56 16.13
CA ASP A 314 -27.07 1.30 16.68
C ASP A 314 -26.99 0.14 17.69
N GLN A 315 -27.47 0.38 18.91
CA GLN A 315 -27.32 -0.58 20.01
C GLN A 315 -28.26 -1.80 19.91
N VAL A 316 -29.15 -1.84 18.91
CA VAL A 316 -30.07 -2.96 18.68
C VAL A 316 -29.68 -3.76 17.44
N THR A 317 -29.21 -3.09 16.38
CA THR A 317 -28.96 -3.69 15.06
C THR A 317 -27.47 -3.78 14.69
N GLU A 318 -26.60 -3.09 15.43
CA GLU A 318 -25.18 -2.89 15.11
C GLU A 318 -24.91 -2.17 13.78
N GLU A 319 -25.96 -1.62 13.15
CA GLU A 319 -25.82 -0.81 11.95
C GLU A 319 -25.00 0.44 12.25
N ARG A 320 -24.10 0.77 11.31
CA ARG A 320 -23.21 1.92 11.43
C ARG A 320 -23.78 3.10 10.66
N TYR A 321 -23.92 4.24 11.33
CA TYR A 321 -24.21 5.52 10.72
C TYR A 321 -23.00 6.44 10.79
N THR A 322 -22.63 7.06 9.66
CA THR A 322 -21.45 7.93 9.55
C THR A 322 -21.90 9.35 9.24
N PRO A 323 -21.97 10.27 10.23
CA PRO A 323 -22.48 11.63 9.99
C PRO A 323 -21.71 12.40 8.92
N LEU A 324 -20.40 12.18 8.83
CA LEU A 324 -19.53 12.80 7.82
C LEU A 324 -19.82 12.32 6.38
N ASN A 325 -20.57 11.23 6.19
CA ASN A 325 -21.07 10.78 4.88
C ASN A 325 -22.51 11.22 4.58
N ASN A 326 -23.08 12.12 5.40
CA ASN A 326 -24.48 12.56 5.33
C ASN A 326 -24.63 14.10 5.45
N LEU A 327 -23.73 14.85 4.80
CA LEU A 327 -23.68 16.32 4.74
C LEU A 327 -24.49 16.88 3.56
N SER A 328 -24.37 16.27 2.38
CA SER A 328 -25.09 16.63 1.15
C SER A 328 -25.07 15.47 0.15
N ASP A 329 -25.87 15.56 -0.92
CA ASP A 329 -25.88 14.54 -1.99
C ASP A 329 -24.64 14.60 -2.90
N THR A 330 -23.90 15.71 -2.86
CA THR A 330 -22.77 15.97 -3.77
C THR A 330 -21.41 15.92 -3.08
N GLN A 331 -21.36 15.66 -1.77
CA GLN A 331 -20.11 15.61 -1.03
C GLN A 331 -19.16 14.51 -1.53
N ALA A 332 -17.88 14.68 -1.23
CA ALA A 332 -16.91 13.61 -1.35
C ALA A 332 -17.08 12.54 -0.25
N ASN A 333 -16.40 11.42 -0.44
CA ASN A 333 -16.48 10.26 0.44
C ASN A 333 -15.52 10.39 1.63
N TYR A 334 -16.04 10.13 2.84
CA TYR A 334 -15.23 9.92 4.03
C TYR A 334 -15.09 8.42 4.29
N GLU A 335 -13.85 7.94 4.25
CA GLU A 335 -13.47 6.58 4.60
C GLU A 335 -12.64 6.61 5.88
N VAL A 336 -13.13 5.97 6.93
CA VAL A 336 -12.37 5.74 8.16
C VAL A 336 -12.33 4.25 8.42
N ILE A 337 -11.15 3.75 8.77
CA ILE A 337 -10.86 2.32 8.83
C ILE A 337 -10.19 2.03 10.17
N ASP A 338 -10.80 1.13 10.93
CA ASP A 338 -10.10 0.43 12.00
C ASP A 338 -9.18 -0.61 11.34
N SER A 339 -7.88 -0.32 11.34
CA SER A 339 -6.88 -1.11 10.63
C SER A 339 -6.61 -2.46 11.30
N LEU A 340 -5.92 -3.35 10.58
CA LEU A 340 -5.21 -4.47 11.20
C LEU A 340 -4.24 -3.93 12.28
N LEU A 341 -3.96 -4.75 13.29
CA LEU A 341 -2.91 -4.49 14.28
C LEU A 341 -1.51 -4.68 13.64
N SER A 342 -1.16 -3.78 12.72
CA SER A 342 0.07 -3.74 11.94
C SER A 342 0.38 -2.27 11.64
N GLU A 343 1.60 -1.84 11.93
CA GLU A 343 2.06 -0.51 11.57
C GLU A 343 2.77 -0.53 10.20
N GLU A 344 3.64 -1.49 9.96
CA GLU A 344 4.52 -1.51 8.77
C GLU A 344 3.73 -1.65 7.46
N ALA A 345 2.91 -2.69 7.33
CA ALA A 345 2.13 -2.91 6.11
C ALA A 345 1.00 -1.89 5.94
N VAL A 346 0.36 -1.45 7.04
CA VAL A 346 -0.71 -0.43 6.96
C VAL A 346 -0.14 0.92 6.53
N LEU A 347 0.94 1.40 7.15
CA LEU A 347 1.55 2.68 6.75
C LEU A 347 2.08 2.61 5.31
N GLY A 348 2.68 1.49 4.92
CA GLY A 348 3.10 1.27 3.53
C GLY A 348 1.93 1.30 2.54
N TYR A 349 0.75 0.79 2.94
CA TYR A 349 -0.46 0.89 2.14
C TYR A 349 -0.93 2.33 1.98
N GLU A 350 -1.01 3.08 3.09
CA GLU A 350 -1.47 4.48 3.09
C GLU A 350 -0.51 5.40 2.31
N TYR A 351 0.80 5.17 2.40
CA TYR A 351 1.79 5.83 1.54
C TYR A 351 1.53 5.53 0.07
N GLY A 352 1.31 4.26 -0.30
CA GLY A 352 0.96 3.91 -1.68
C GLY A 352 -0.34 4.55 -2.17
N TYR A 353 -1.30 4.75 -1.28
CA TYR A 353 -2.58 5.39 -1.58
C TYR A 353 -2.39 6.89 -1.83
N SER A 354 -1.63 7.59 -0.97
CA SER A 354 -1.36 9.03 -1.13
C SER A 354 -0.63 9.36 -2.43
N LEU A 355 0.25 8.46 -2.91
CA LEU A 355 0.90 8.61 -4.21
C LEU A 355 -0.07 8.53 -5.40
N THR A 356 -1.19 7.82 -5.24
CA THR A 356 -2.17 7.60 -6.30
C THR A 356 -3.29 8.64 -6.28
N ALA A 357 -3.66 9.13 -5.10
CA ALA A 357 -4.84 9.94 -4.85
C ALA A 357 -4.47 11.35 -4.34
N PRO A 358 -3.84 12.22 -5.15
CA PRO A 358 -3.32 13.51 -4.69
C PRO A 358 -4.38 14.49 -4.20
N GLN A 359 -5.65 14.30 -4.60
CA GLN A 359 -6.79 15.11 -4.13
C GLN A 359 -7.50 14.50 -2.91
N THR A 360 -7.00 13.40 -2.34
CA THR A 360 -7.54 12.80 -1.12
C THR A 360 -6.67 13.16 0.07
N LEU A 361 -7.28 13.68 1.15
CA LEU A 361 -6.60 13.78 2.44
C LEU A 361 -6.42 12.36 2.99
N THR A 362 -5.21 11.83 2.85
CA THR A 362 -4.84 10.48 3.31
C THR A 362 -4.13 10.60 4.64
N MET A 363 -4.62 9.91 5.66
CA MET A 363 -4.12 9.96 7.03
C MET A 363 -3.86 8.55 7.55
N TRP A 364 -2.72 8.39 8.22
CA TRP A 364 -2.43 7.24 9.06
C TRP A 364 -2.35 7.67 10.52
N GLU A 365 -3.04 6.97 11.42
CA GLU A 365 -3.03 7.26 12.86
C GLU A 365 -2.43 6.08 13.64
N ALA A 366 -1.36 6.35 14.39
CA ALA A 366 -0.84 5.41 15.37
C ALA A 366 -1.73 5.41 16.62
N GLN A 367 -1.91 4.25 17.28
CA GLN A 367 -2.70 4.20 18.52
C GLN A 367 -2.09 5.10 19.61
N PHE A 368 -0.77 5.02 19.76
CA PHE A 368 0.11 6.00 20.42
C PHE A 368 1.30 6.25 19.50
N GLY A 369 1.88 7.46 19.53
CA GLY A 369 2.99 7.81 18.65
C GLY A 369 4.24 6.95 18.85
N ASP A 370 4.42 6.37 20.04
CA ASP A 370 5.50 5.48 20.41
C ASP A 370 5.63 4.26 19.47
N PHE A 371 4.49 3.76 18.95
CA PHE A 371 4.41 2.56 18.10
C PHE A 371 4.77 2.81 16.63
N ALA A 372 4.95 4.07 16.22
CA ALA A 372 5.35 4.40 14.85
C ALA A 372 6.70 3.78 14.45
N ASN A 373 7.53 3.40 15.42
CA ASN A 373 8.79 2.71 15.19
C ASN A 373 8.63 1.31 14.54
N GLY A 374 7.46 0.66 14.65
CA GLY A 374 7.16 -0.58 13.93
C GLY A 374 7.20 -0.41 12.42
N ALA A 375 6.95 0.82 11.92
CA ALA A 375 6.99 1.16 10.51
C ALA A 375 8.21 2.02 10.12
N GLN A 376 9.31 1.95 10.88
CA GLN A 376 10.48 2.83 10.69
C GLN A 376 11.05 2.75 9.26
N VAL A 377 11.05 1.56 8.63
CA VAL A 377 11.50 1.39 7.24
C VAL A 377 10.71 2.26 6.27
N LEU A 378 9.40 2.46 6.50
CA LEU A 378 8.55 3.31 5.68
C LEU A 378 8.88 4.78 5.90
N PHE A 379 9.10 5.20 7.14
CA PHE A 379 9.51 6.57 7.44
C PHE A 379 10.86 6.91 6.81
N ASP A 380 11.86 6.04 6.94
CA ASP A 380 13.22 6.27 6.45
C ASP A 380 13.29 6.20 4.92
N GLN A 381 12.71 5.15 4.34
CA GLN A 381 12.96 4.81 2.94
C GLN A 381 11.88 5.29 1.99
N PHE A 382 10.76 5.79 2.47
CA PHE A 382 9.67 6.24 1.61
C PHE A 382 9.19 7.65 1.96
N ILE A 383 8.73 7.86 3.18
CA ILE A 383 8.09 9.14 3.56
C ILE A 383 9.11 10.28 3.57
N SER A 384 10.25 10.10 4.24
CA SER A 384 11.27 11.17 4.34
C SER A 384 12.13 11.35 3.10
N SER A 385 12.18 10.37 2.19
CA SER A 385 13.18 10.36 1.10
C SER A 385 12.61 10.06 -0.29
N GLY A 386 11.33 9.72 -0.41
CA GLY A 386 10.71 9.30 -1.67
C GLY A 386 10.66 10.40 -2.73
N GLU A 387 10.42 11.66 -2.33
CA GLU A 387 10.45 12.79 -3.26
C GLU A 387 11.86 13.00 -3.82
N ARG A 388 12.90 12.92 -2.99
CA ARG A 388 14.28 13.13 -3.45
C ARG A 388 14.82 11.97 -4.27
N LYS A 389 14.49 10.73 -3.93
CA LYS A 389 15.00 9.54 -4.63
C LYS A 389 14.26 9.26 -5.93
N TRP A 390 12.96 9.50 -5.95
CA TRP A 390 12.07 9.03 -7.02
C TRP A 390 11.12 10.09 -7.56
N LEU A 391 11.23 11.34 -7.09
CA LEU A 391 10.38 12.46 -7.52
C LEU A 391 8.90 12.17 -7.28
N ARG A 392 8.61 11.51 -6.14
CA ARG A 392 7.27 11.14 -5.69
C ARG A 392 6.81 12.02 -4.54
N MET A 393 5.87 12.90 -4.82
CA MET A 393 5.19 13.71 -3.80
C MET A 393 4.15 12.88 -3.05
N SER A 394 3.94 13.19 -1.77
CA SER A 394 2.94 12.54 -0.92
C SER A 394 2.35 13.57 0.04
N GLY A 395 1.03 13.68 0.08
CA GLY A 395 0.28 14.46 1.07
C GLY A 395 -0.12 13.66 2.31
N LEU A 396 0.52 12.52 2.58
CA LEU A 396 0.20 11.65 3.71
C LEU A 396 0.42 12.38 5.04
N VAL A 397 -0.61 12.40 5.88
CA VAL A 397 -0.54 12.94 7.24
C VAL A 397 -0.41 11.79 8.24
N CYS A 398 0.62 11.83 9.09
CA CYS A 398 0.81 10.85 10.15
C CYS A 398 0.41 11.47 11.51
N LEU A 399 -0.65 10.94 12.11
CA LEU A 399 -1.15 11.37 13.42
C LEU A 399 -0.51 10.52 14.51
N LEU A 400 0.37 11.12 15.30
CA LEU A 400 1.18 10.45 16.32
C LEU A 400 0.85 11.03 17.71
N PRO A 401 -0.06 10.41 18.49
CA PRO A 401 -0.38 10.88 19.82
C PRO A 401 0.88 11.00 20.70
N HIS A 402 1.05 12.13 21.36
CA HIS A 402 2.26 12.49 22.10
C HIS A 402 1.91 13.29 23.35
N GLY A 403 2.54 12.97 24.48
CA GLY A 403 2.36 13.70 25.73
C GLY A 403 2.94 12.96 26.94
N TYR A 404 3.66 13.67 27.80
CA TYR A 404 4.24 13.11 29.04
C TYR A 404 3.23 13.19 30.19
N GLU A 405 2.28 12.25 30.22
CA GLU A 405 1.18 12.21 31.19
C GLU A 405 1.35 11.15 32.29
N GLY A 406 2.54 10.56 32.41
CA GLY A 406 2.84 9.54 33.43
C GLY A 406 2.36 8.13 33.08
N GLN A 407 2.04 7.86 31.80
CA GLN A 407 1.55 6.56 31.32
C GLN A 407 2.67 5.53 31.00
N GLY A 408 3.93 5.90 31.21
CA GLY A 408 5.09 5.03 31.02
C GLY A 408 5.81 5.23 29.67
N PRO A 409 6.91 4.48 29.45
CA PRO A 409 7.84 4.75 28.35
C PRO A 409 7.29 4.47 26.94
N GLU A 410 6.28 3.61 26.80
CA GLU A 410 5.64 3.28 25.52
C GLU A 410 4.32 4.02 25.26
N HIS A 411 3.99 5.02 26.07
CA HIS A 411 2.75 5.82 25.94
C HIS A 411 3.01 7.31 26.23
N SER A 412 4.19 7.81 25.84
CA SER A 412 4.59 9.19 26.14
C SER A 412 5.17 9.92 24.94
N SER A 413 5.98 9.24 24.12
CA SER A 413 6.83 9.89 23.12
C SER A 413 6.62 9.33 21.72
N ALA A 414 6.10 10.18 20.84
CA ALA A 414 6.17 9.97 19.40
C ALA A 414 7.60 10.09 18.84
N ARG A 415 8.63 10.34 19.68
CA ARG A 415 10.03 10.50 19.27
C ARG A 415 10.22 11.62 18.25
N LEU A 416 9.64 12.79 18.55
CA LEU A 416 9.66 13.98 17.69
C LEU A 416 11.06 14.31 17.20
N GLU A 417 12.08 14.12 18.04
CA GLU A 417 13.49 14.34 17.72
C GLU A 417 13.97 13.52 16.52
N ARG A 418 13.44 12.32 16.31
CA ARG A 418 13.79 11.45 15.18
C ARG A 418 13.21 11.99 13.89
N PHE A 419 11.96 12.44 13.91
CA PHE A 419 11.34 13.06 12.74
C PHE A 419 12.04 14.35 12.35
N LEU A 420 12.39 15.20 13.34
CA LEU A 420 13.18 16.40 13.10
C LEU A 420 14.57 16.09 12.54
N GLN A 421 15.24 15.03 13.01
CA GLN A 421 16.52 14.60 12.46
C GLN A 421 16.43 14.14 11.00
N MET A 422 15.30 13.55 10.59
CA MET A 422 15.05 13.13 9.21
C MET A 422 14.65 14.29 8.28
N CYS A 423 14.33 15.48 8.82
CA CYS A 423 13.95 16.63 8.01
C CYS A 423 15.17 17.25 7.30
N ALA A 424 15.08 17.36 5.97
CA ALA A 424 16.05 18.05 5.14
C ALA A 424 15.41 18.45 3.81
N GLN A 425 15.79 19.62 3.29
CA GLN A 425 15.39 20.08 1.95
C GLN A 425 13.87 20.03 1.69
N ASP A 426 13.09 20.47 2.69
CA ASP A 426 11.62 20.55 2.66
C ASP A 426 10.88 19.22 2.44
N ASN A 427 11.53 18.09 2.75
CA ASN A 427 10.96 16.75 2.55
C ASN A 427 9.74 16.42 3.42
N MET A 428 9.61 17.01 4.61
CA MET A 428 8.54 16.72 5.57
C MET A 428 8.16 17.97 6.38
N GLN A 429 6.88 18.00 6.79
CA GLN A 429 6.37 18.99 7.73
C GLN A 429 6.13 18.31 9.07
N VAL A 430 6.84 18.76 10.11
CA VAL A 430 6.71 18.24 11.48
C VAL A 430 6.06 19.32 12.33
N VAL A 431 4.86 19.03 12.86
CA VAL A 431 4.03 19.98 13.60
C VAL A 431 3.63 19.43 14.96
N TYR A 432 3.56 20.31 15.96
CA TYR A 432 3.03 20.00 17.29
C TYR A 432 1.96 21.05 17.67
N PRO A 433 0.72 20.88 17.18
CA PRO A 433 -0.37 21.83 17.43
C PRO A 433 -0.86 21.77 18.88
N THR A 434 -1.30 22.91 19.43
CA THR A 434 -1.70 23.10 20.85
C THR A 434 -3.11 23.62 21.02
#